data_AF-A0A800A1A1-F1
#
_entry.id   AF-A0A800A1A1-F1
#
_cell.length_a   1.000
_cell.length_b   1.000
_cell.length_c   1.000
_cell.angle_alpha   90.00
_cell.angle_beta   90.00
_cell.angle_gamma   90.00
#
_symmetry.space_group_name_H-M   'P 1'
#
loop_
_entity.id
_entity.type
_entity.pdbx_description
1 polymer ?
#
loop_
_entity_poly.entity_id
_entity_poly.type
_entity_poly.pdbx_seq_one_letter_code
_entity_poly.pdbx_strand_id
1 'polypeptide(L)'
;MSISYRLKNISSSVAEALFGSEWNINLLGGGRNEQAYYRIPGLSLDDHHLDSQGELNGVNKVVLGNRQVAVELELTIEPRVKLWRFPVESVSNSEGGIEKLYQASCLVVLLPLKLSPGDVARLDLTWRVRPPAT
;
A
#
# COMPACT_ATOMS: atom_id res chain seq x y z
N MET A 1 8.55 -12.38 0.91
CA MET A 1 9.29 -11.64 1.96
C MET A 1 8.36 -11.41 3.13
N SER A 2 8.85 -11.58 4.36
CA SER A 2 8.08 -11.33 5.58
C SER A 2 8.82 -10.33 6.48
N ILE A 3 8.08 -9.40 7.07
CA ILE A 3 8.59 -8.30 7.90
C ILE A 3 7.72 -8.20 9.14
N SER A 4 8.37 -8.17 10.31
CA SER A 4 7.70 -8.06 11.61
C SER A 4 8.20 -6.83 12.35
N TYR A 5 7.33 -5.84 12.50
CA TYR A 5 7.60 -4.64 13.30
C TYR A 5 7.23 -4.87 14.76
N ARG A 6 8.04 -4.33 15.67
CA ARG A 6 7.74 -4.21 17.10
C ARG A 6 7.95 -2.77 17.55
N LEU A 7 6.87 -2.13 17.97
CA LEU A 7 6.85 -0.73 18.38
C LEU A 7 6.62 -0.68 19.88
N LYS A 8 7.65 -0.30 20.65
CA LYS A 8 7.58 -0.23 22.12
C LYS A 8 7.53 1.22 22.59
N ASN A 9 6.60 1.53 23.48
CA ASN A 9 6.65 2.77 24.23
C ASN A 9 7.70 2.66 25.35
N ILE A 10 8.81 3.39 25.20
CA ILE A 10 9.91 3.44 26.18
C ILE A 10 9.82 4.67 27.11
N SER A 11 8.81 5.51 26.93
CA SER A 11 8.57 6.68 27.77
C SER A 11 7.79 6.33 29.03
N SER A 12 7.65 7.31 29.93
CA SER A 12 6.84 7.21 31.15
C SER A 12 5.39 7.71 30.97
N SER A 13 4.99 8.14 29.77
CA SER A 13 3.64 8.62 29.46
C SER A 13 2.98 7.77 28.37
N VAL A 14 1.67 7.92 28.19
CA VAL A 14 0.95 7.28 27.07
C VAL A 14 1.44 7.90 25.75
N ALA A 15 1.76 7.06 24.77
CA ALA A 15 2.11 7.46 23.42
C ALA A 15 0.92 7.21 22.48
N GLU A 16 0.42 8.28 21.85
CA GLU A 16 -0.58 8.22 20.77
C GLU A 16 0.12 8.61 19.46
N ALA A 17 0.06 7.72 18.47
CA ALA A 17 0.76 7.90 17.19
C ALA A 17 0.09 7.11 16.07
N LEU A 18 0.48 7.39 14.83
CA LEU A 18 0.13 6.61 13.66
C LEU A 18 1.41 6.09 13.01
N PHE A 19 1.66 4.79 13.09
CA PHE A 19 2.79 4.18 12.42
C PHE A 19 2.45 3.88 10.95
N GLY A 20 3.34 4.23 10.03
CA GLY A 20 3.19 3.99 8.60
C GLY A 20 4.34 3.16 8.02
N SER A 21 4.02 2.05 7.34
CA SER A 21 4.97 1.31 6.50
C SER A 21 4.64 1.59 5.03
N GLU A 22 5.54 2.30 4.34
CA GLU A 22 5.37 2.75 2.97
C GLU A 22 6.03 1.81 1.95
N TRP A 23 5.32 1.53 0.86
CA TRP A 23 5.74 0.66 -0.23
C TRP A 23 5.42 1.30 -1.58
N ASN A 24 6.45 1.61 -2.36
CA ASN A 24 6.30 2.15 -3.71
C ASN A 24 6.57 1.04 -4.73
N ILE A 25 5.56 0.69 -5.53
CA ILE A 25 5.59 -0.45 -6.44
C ILE A 25 5.24 0.02 -7.84
N ASN A 26 6.12 -0.26 -8.80
CA ASN A 26 5.82 0.01 -10.21
C ASN A 26 5.44 -1.29 -10.93
N LEU A 27 4.20 -1.34 -11.43
CA LEU A 27 3.68 -2.38 -12.31
C LEU A 27 3.06 -1.76 -13.57
N LEU A 28 3.66 -0.69 -14.11
CA LEU A 28 3.25 -0.01 -15.34
C LEU A 28 1.76 0.41 -15.32
N GLY A 29 1.35 1.00 -14.19
CA GLY A 29 -0.04 1.31 -13.88
C GLY A 29 -0.58 2.64 -14.42
N GLY A 30 0.29 3.50 -14.94
CA GLY A 30 -0.08 4.85 -15.37
C GLY A 30 -1.02 4.90 -16.56
N GLY A 31 -1.76 6.00 -16.67
CA GLY A 31 -2.64 6.27 -17.80
C GLY A 31 -3.93 5.46 -17.75
N ARG A 32 -4.40 5.10 -16.56
CA ARG A 32 -5.56 4.22 -16.33
C ARG A 32 -5.43 2.90 -17.09
N ASN A 33 -4.28 2.23 -16.93
CA ASN A 33 -4.04 0.95 -17.57
C ASN A 33 -4.97 -0.13 -16.98
N GLU A 34 -5.99 -0.54 -17.74
CA GLU A 34 -6.98 -1.58 -17.37
C GLU A 34 -6.35 -2.96 -17.05
N GLN A 35 -5.11 -3.18 -17.47
CA GLN A 35 -4.37 -4.42 -17.18
C GLN A 35 -3.70 -4.37 -15.81
N ALA A 36 -3.53 -3.18 -15.23
CA ALA A 36 -2.86 -2.92 -13.97
C ALA A 36 -3.90 -2.57 -12.89
N TYR A 37 -4.02 -3.41 -11.86
CA TYR A 37 -5.14 -3.37 -10.94
C TYR A 37 -4.75 -3.53 -9.47
N TYR A 38 -5.58 -2.97 -8.60
CA TYR A 38 -5.71 -3.31 -7.20
C TYR A 38 -6.90 -4.25 -6.99
N ARG A 39 -6.79 -5.12 -5.98
CA ARG A 39 -7.91 -5.87 -5.42
C ARG A 39 -7.72 -6.02 -3.91
N ILE A 40 -8.75 -5.71 -3.14
CA ILE A 40 -8.74 -5.79 -1.68
C ILE A 40 -9.79 -6.81 -1.23
N PRO A 41 -9.42 -8.07 -0.97
CA PRO A 41 -10.39 -9.10 -0.63
C PRO A 41 -11.28 -8.72 0.56
N GLY A 42 -12.60 -8.78 0.35
CA GLY A 42 -13.62 -8.40 1.35
C GLY A 42 -14.00 -6.92 1.37
N LEU A 43 -13.40 -6.09 0.52
CA LEU A 43 -13.73 -4.67 0.37
C LEU A 43 -13.93 -4.32 -1.11
N SER A 44 -14.95 -3.52 -1.42
CA SER A 44 -15.13 -2.96 -2.76
C SER A 44 -14.27 -1.72 -2.92
N LEU A 45 -13.73 -1.52 -4.13
CA LEU A 45 -13.02 -0.32 -4.52
C LEU A 45 -13.87 0.47 -5.52
N ASP A 46 -13.94 1.78 -5.34
CA ASP A 46 -14.56 2.68 -6.34
C ASP A 46 -13.73 2.74 -7.62
N ASP A 47 -12.41 2.72 -7.48
CA ASP A 47 -11.45 2.69 -8.59
C ASP A 47 -10.35 1.67 -8.30
N HIS A 48 -10.17 0.74 -9.23
CA HIS A 48 -9.24 -0.38 -9.12
C HIS A 48 -7.92 -0.12 -9.86
N HIS A 49 -7.78 0.97 -10.62
CA HIS A 49 -6.54 1.25 -11.36
C HIS A 49 -5.35 1.51 -10.42
N LEU A 50 -4.16 1.11 -10.83
CA LEU A 50 -2.93 1.33 -10.05
C LEU A 50 -2.55 2.81 -9.87
N ASP A 51 -2.96 3.68 -10.78
CA ASP A 51 -2.78 5.12 -10.67
C ASP A 51 -3.93 5.84 -9.95
N SER A 52 -4.86 5.09 -9.34
CA SER A 52 -5.93 5.66 -8.53
C SER A 52 -5.53 5.83 -7.06
N GLN A 53 -6.22 6.74 -6.37
CA GLN A 53 -6.02 7.03 -4.95
C GLN A 53 -7.18 6.54 -4.09
N GLY A 54 -6.92 6.30 -2.80
CA GLY A 54 -7.97 5.93 -1.86
C GLY A 54 -7.50 5.66 -0.43
N GLU A 55 -8.45 5.65 0.49
CA GLU A 55 -8.29 5.24 1.88
C GLU A 55 -9.24 4.09 2.19
N LEU A 56 -8.75 3.07 2.89
CA LEU A 56 -9.53 1.89 3.28
C LEU A 56 -9.26 1.54 4.74
N ASN A 57 -10.27 1.04 5.44
CA ASN A 57 -10.17 0.56 6.81
C ASN A 57 -10.36 -0.95 6.88
N GLY A 58 -9.79 -1.59 7.91
CA GLY A 58 -9.99 -3.02 8.17
C GLY A 58 -9.28 -3.95 7.16
N VAL A 59 -8.26 -3.45 6.46
CA VAL A 59 -7.51 -4.19 5.44
C VAL A 59 -6.59 -5.21 6.11
N ASN A 60 -6.66 -6.47 5.71
CA ASN A 60 -5.66 -7.51 6.06
C ASN A 60 -4.97 -8.11 4.83
N LYS A 61 -5.38 -7.71 3.63
CA LYS A 61 -4.83 -8.22 2.38
C LYS A 61 -4.96 -7.19 1.27
N VAL A 62 -3.88 -7.00 0.52
CA VAL A 62 -3.83 -6.19 -0.68
C VAL A 62 -3.29 -7.07 -1.80
N VAL A 63 -3.96 -7.04 -2.94
CA VAL A 63 -3.47 -7.63 -4.18
C VAL A 63 -3.28 -6.50 -5.18
N LEU A 64 -2.14 -6.49 -5.86
CA LEU A 64 -1.88 -5.60 -6.98
C LEU A 64 -1.14 -6.35 -8.07
N GLY A 65 -1.51 -6.14 -9.32
CA GLY A 65 -0.94 -6.88 -10.43
C GLY A 65 -0.98 -6.11 -11.73
N ASN A 66 -0.24 -6.61 -12.71
CA ASN A 66 -0.40 -6.22 -14.10
C ASN A 66 -0.37 -7.46 -15.00
N ARG A 67 -1.47 -7.69 -15.72
CA ARG A 67 -1.65 -8.84 -16.60
C ARG A 67 -0.71 -8.82 -17.81
N GLN A 68 -0.34 -7.66 -18.33
CA GLN A 68 0.55 -7.53 -19.50
C GLN A 68 1.96 -8.06 -19.23
N VAL A 69 2.45 -7.88 -18.00
CA VAL A 69 3.78 -8.34 -17.58
C VAL A 69 3.71 -9.64 -16.77
N ALA A 70 2.52 -10.23 -16.66
CA ALA A 70 2.26 -11.46 -15.93
C ALA A 70 2.78 -11.47 -14.47
N VAL A 71 2.59 -10.38 -13.73
CA VAL A 71 2.99 -10.27 -12.31
C VAL A 71 1.80 -9.92 -11.44
N GLU A 72 1.61 -10.66 -10.35
CA GLU A 72 0.72 -10.29 -9.24
C GLU A 72 1.49 -10.34 -7.92
N LEU A 73 1.30 -9.33 -7.09
CA LEU A 73 1.81 -9.24 -5.73
C LEU A 73 0.66 -9.32 -4.75
N GLU A 74 0.85 -10.11 -3.69
CA GLU A 74 -0.05 -10.19 -2.56
C GLU A 74 0.68 -9.74 -1.29
N LEU A 75 0.15 -8.73 -0.62
CA LEU A 75 0.51 -8.35 0.73
C LEU A 75 -0.56 -8.88 1.69
N THR A 76 -0.14 -9.71 2.64
CA THR A 76 -0.95 -10.06 3.82
C THR A 76 -0.49 -9.21 5.00
N ILE A 77 -1.43 -8.73 5.82
CA ILE A 77 -1.21 -7.80 6.92
C ILE A 77 -1.91 -8.34 8.17
N GLU A 78 -1.19 -8.38 9.29
CA GLU A 78 -1.75 -8.68 10.62
C GLU A 78 -1.19 -7.68 11.65
N PRO A 79 -2.02 -6.99 12.45
CA PRO A 79 -3.49 -7.02 12.46
C PRO A 79 -4.12 -6.34 11.24
N ARG A 80 -5.45 -6.28 11.19
CA ARG A 80 -6.18 -5.42 10.24
C ARG A 80 -5.82 -3.95 10.48
N VAL A 81 -5.58 -3.22 9.39
CA VAL A 81 -5.07 -1.85 9.40
C VAL A 81 -5.88 -0.90 8.53
N LYS A 82 -5.56 0.39 8.62
CA LYS A 82 -5.90 1.36 7.58
C LYS A 82 -4.88 1.29 6.45
N LEU A 83 -5.31 1.49 5.22
CA LEU A 83 -4.45 1.56 4.04
C LEU A 83 -4.70 2.88 3.32
N TRP A 84 -3.64 3.62 3.03
CA TRP A 84 -3.65 4.64 1.98
C TRP A 84 -3.01 4.09 0.71
N ARG A 85 -3.56 4.50 -0.43
CA ARG A 85 -3.01 4.22 -1.75
C ARG A 85 -3.09 5.46 -2.62
N PHE A 86 -2.06 5.74 -3.41
CA PHE A 86 -2.03 6.86 -4.34
C PHE A 86 -0.89 6.69 -5.35
N PRO A 87 -1.00 7.29 -6.55
CA PRO A 87 0.12 7.29 -7.51
C PRO A 87 1.25 8.18 -7.02
N VAL A 88 2.49 7.74 -7.26
CA VAL A 88 3.66 8.61 -7.26
C VAL A 88 3.92 9.04 -8.70
N GLU A 89 3.94 10.34 -8.93
CA GLU A 89 4.07 10.94 -10.25
C GLU A 89 5.26 11.90 -10.26
N SER A 90 6.03 11.90 -11.35
CA SER A 90 6.97 12.97 -11.65
C SER A 90 6.32 13.97 -12.61
N VAL A 91 6.79 15.22 -12.57
CA VAL A 91 6.39 16.24 -13.54
C VAL A 91 7.53 16.40 -14.54
N SER A 92 7.24 16.21 -15.82
CA SER A 92 8.16 16.45 -16.92
C SER A 92 7.72 17.67 -17.71
N ASN A 93 8.68 18.50 -18.12
CA ASN A 93 8.45 19.62 -19.02
C ASN A 93 9.18 19.35 -20.33
N SER A 94 8.41 19.25 -21.42
CA SER A 94 8.92 19.03 -22.77
C SER A 94 8.41 20.12 -23.72
N GLU A 95 8.85 20.11 -24.98
CA GLU A 95 8.32 21.00 -26.01
C GLU A 95 6.80 20.84 -26.21
N GLY A 96 6.26 19.65 -25.90
CA GLY A 96 4.82 19.36 -25.94
C GLY A 96 4.03 19.87 -24.73
N GLY A 97 4.70 20.46 -23.74
CA GLY A 97 4.09 20.96 -22.51
C GLY A 97 4.45 20.15 -21.27
N ILE A 98 3.69 20.40 -20.20
CA ILE A 98 3.90 19.80 -18.88
C ILE A 98 3.04 18.55 -18.76
N GLU A 99 3.67 17.43 -18.44
CA GLU A 99 3.00 16.14 -18.27
C GLU A 99 3.30 15.55 -16.89
N LYS A 100 2.29 14.88 -16.31
CA LYS A 100 2.47 14.02 -15.15
C LYS A 100 2.76 12.60 -15.60
N LEU A 101 3.83 12.03 -15.09
CA LEU A 101 4.28 10.69 -15.45
C LEU A 101 4.23 9.78 -14.23
N TYR A 102 3.39 8.75 -14.29
CA TYR A 102 3.33 7.70 -13.28
C TYR A 102 4.70 7.04 -13.10
N GLN A 103 5.16 6.97 -11.85
CA GLN A 103 6.41 6.31 -11.45
C GLN A 103 6.17 5.07 -10.59
N ALA A 104 5.11 5.08 -9.77
CA ALA A 104 4.74 3.97 -8.91
C ALA A 104 3.33 4.12 -8.34
N SER A 105 2.84 3.02 -7.78
CA SER A 105 1.74 2.95 -6.84
C SER A 105 2.30 2.97 -5.43
N CYS A 106 2.00 3.98 -4.63
CA CYS A 106 2.31 4.01 -3.22
C CYS A 106 1.23 3.29 -2.42
N LEU A 107 1.64 2.44 -1.48
CA LEU A 107 0.81 1.85 -0.43
C LEU A 107 1.38 2.26 0.92
N VAL A 108 0.58 2.89 1.77
CA VAL A 108 0.95 3.17 3.16
C VAL A 108 0.06 2.34 4.08
N VAL A 109 0.68 1.35 4.73
CA VAL A 109 0.04 0.54 5.76
C VAL A 109 0.09 1.31 7.07
N LEU A 110 -1.08 1.66 7.60
CA LEU A 110 -1.23 2.55 8.74
C LEU A 110 -1.77 1.79 9.96
N LEU A 111 -0.95 1.71 11.01
CA LEU A 111 -1.31 1.13 12.31
C LEU A 111 -1.49 2.25 13.34
N PRO A 112 -2.73 2.59 13.75
CA PRO A 112 -2.97 3.50 14.86
C PRO A 112 -2.46 2.89 16.16
N LEU A 113 -1.76 3.70 16.96
CA LEU A 113 -1.13 3.29 18.20
C LEU A 113 -1.66 4.13 19.36
N LYS A 114 -2.03 3.44 20.44
CA LYS A 114 -2.21 4.02 21.77
C LYS A 114 -1.54 3.08 22.75
N LEU A 115 -0.34 3.44 23.19
CA LEU A 115 0.54 2.58 23.97
C LEU A 115 0.80 3.19 25.34
N SER A 116 0.42 2.49 26.40
CA SER A 116 0.84 2.84 27.76
C SER A 116 2.34 2.63 27.95
N PRO A 117 2.96 3.20 29.00
CA PRO A 117 4.38 2.98 29.29
C PRO A 117 4.74 1.49 29.31
N GLY A 118 5.70 1.09 28.48
CA GLY A 118 6.16 -0.29 28.36
C GLY A 118 5.38 -1.17 27.36
N ASP A 119 4.21 -0.74 26.88
CA ASP A 119 3.40 -1.49 25.90
C ASP A 119 4.14 -1.67 24.58
N VAL A 120 3.78 -2.75 23.89
CA VAL A 120 4.33 -3.12 22.58
C VAL A 120 3.21 -3.40 21.59
N ALA A 121 3.21 -2.68 20.46
CA ALA A 121 2.42 -3.04 19.29
C ALA A 121 3.24 -3.88 18.30
N ARG A 122 2.52 -4.64 17.46
CA ARG A 122 3.09 -5.45 16.39
C ARG A 122 2.37 -5.20 15.07
N LEU A 123 3.14 -5.29 13.99
CA LEU A 123 2.62 -5.31 12.63
C LEU A 123 3.44 -6.33 11.83
N ASP A 124 2.76 -7.31 11.27
CA ASP A 124 3.36 -8.32 10.41
C ASP A 124 2.88 -8.12 8.97
N LEU A 125 3.83 -7.98 8.07
CA LEU A 125 3.62 -7.80 6.63
C LEU A 125 4.27 -8.97 5.90
N THR A 126 3.50 -9.66 5.06
CA THR A 126 4.02 -10.74 4.22
C THR A 126 3.68 -10.50 2.76
N TRP A 127 4.72 -10.23 1.98
CA TRP A 127 4.68 -10.10 0.53
C TRP A 127 4.93 -11.44 -0.15
N ARG A 128 4.11 -11.78 -1.13
CA ARG A 128 4.27 -12.93 -2.03
C ARG A 128 4.11 -12.49 -3.48
N VAL A 129 4.92 -13.06 -4.36
CA VAL A 129 4.70 -12.99 -5.81
C VAL A 129 3.84 -14.18 -6.19
N ARG A 130 2.83 -13.95 -7.02
CA ARG A 130 1.97 -14.97 -7.61
C ARG A 130 1.93 -14.77 -9.12
N PRO A 131 1.73 -15.86 -9.90
CA PRO A 131 1.21 -15.71 -11.25
C PRO A 131 -0.13 -14.96 -11.19
N PRO A 132 -0.46 -14.10 -12.18
CA PRO A 132 -1.78 -13.51 -12.25
C PRO A 132 -2.84 -14.60 -12.31
N ALA A 133 -3.97 -14.37 -11.65
CA ALA A 133 -5.13 -15.22 -11.86
C ALA A 133 -5.53 -15.17 -13.35
N THR A 134 -5.70 -16.35 -13.96
CA THR A 134 -6.21 -16.52 -15.33
C THR A 134 -7.59 -15.92 -15.48
#